data_AF-A0A7S1SUD6-F1
#
_entry.id   AF-A0A7S1SUD6-F1
#
_cell.length_a   1.000
_cell.length_b   1.000
_cell.length_c   1.000
_cell.angle_alpha   90.00
_cell.angle_beta   90.00
_cell.angle_gamma   90.00
#
_symmetry.space_group_name_H-M   'P 1'
#
loop_
_entity.id
_entity.type
_entity.pdbx_description
1 polymer ?
#
loop_
_entity_poly.entity_id
_entity_poly.type
_entity_poly.pdbx_seq_one_letter_code
_entity_poly.pdbx_strand_id
1 'polypeptide(L)'
;KRVCDAFLPLLHPTEGRIVNVGSGGGPNYVSKCPPPAQAFLCNPPRSWAEIEAWVTGEYGLGSPMDMTAGYGVSKALVTCYTMLLAREHPEILISCITPGYILTKLTAGRGAIKAPEDGTLS
;
A
#
# COMPACT_ATOMS: atom_id res chain seq x y z
N LYS A 1 -2.07 6.70 -7.13
CA LYS A 1 -2.58 8.04 -7.45
C LYS A 1 -3.19 8.15 -8.85
N ARG A 2 -2.40 8.27 -9.94
CA ARG A 2 -2.92 8.53 -11.30
C ARG A 2 -4.12 7.68 -11.74
N VAL A 3 -4.09 6.37 -11.46
CA VAL A 3 -5.23 5.48 -11.75
C VAL A 3 -6.46 5.90 -10.97
N CYS A 4 -6.38 6.03 -9.64
CA CYS A 4 -7.52 6.47 -8.84
C CYS A 4 -8.03 7.84 -9.29
N ASP A 5 -7.17 8.83 -9.51
CA ASP A 5 -7.60 10.17 -9.97
C ASP A 5 -8.41 10.12 -11.27
N ALA A 6 -8.00 9.27 -12.22
CA ALA A 6 -8.65 9.17 -13.52
C ALA A 6 -10.01 8.44 -13.46
N PHE A 7 -10.13 7.45 -12.57
CA PHE A 7 -11.33 6.61 -12.48
C PHE A 7 -12.31 7.06 -11.39
N LEU A 8 -11.88 7.83 -10.40
CA LEU A 8 -12.70 8.26 -9.28
C LEU A 8 -13.96 9.04 -9.72
N PRO A 9 -13.91 9.97 -10.70
CA PRO A 9 -15.13 10.63 -11.21
C PRO A 9 -16.11 9.68 -11.92
N LEU A 10 -15.68 8.47 -12.26
CA LEU A 10 -16.49 7.45 -12.95
C LEU A 10 -17.15 6.46 -11.98
N LEU A 11 -16.77 6.49 -10.70
CA LEU A 11 -17.34 5.59 -9.70
C LEU A 11 -18.75 6.06 -9.29
N HIS A 12 -19.59 5.10 -8.90
CA HIS A 12 -20.87 5.44 -8.29
C HIS A 12 -20.64 6.26 -7.00
N PRO A 13 -21.34 7.38 -6.77
CA PRO A 13 -21.03 8.32 -5.69
C PRO A 13 -21.06 7.73 -4.27
N THR A 14 -21.86 6.66 -4.05
CA THR A 14 -22.03 6.05 -2.72
C THR A 14 -21.81 4.54 -2.69
N GLU A 15 -21.73 3.90 -3.86
CA GLU A 15 -21.55 2.45 -3.97
C GLU A 15 -20.20 2.10 -4.63
N GLY A 16 -19.47 3.12 -5.08
CA GLY A 16 -18.12 2.98 -5.59
C GLY A 16 -17.19 2.33 -4.58
N ARG A 17 -16.27 1.52 -5.09
CA ARG A 17 -15.27 0.83 -4.27
C ARG A 17 -13.90 0.98 -4.92
N ILE A 18 -12.90 1.29 -4.10
CA ILE A 18 -11.49 1.22 -4.49
C ILE A 18 -10.83 0.20 -3.58
N VAL A 19 -10.21 -0.82 -4.19
CA VAL A 19 -9.42 -1.82 -3.48
C VAL A 19 -8.00 -1.76 -4.00
N ASN A 20 -7.10 -1.20 -3.20
CA ASN A 20 -5.69 -1.18 -3.50
C ASN A 20 -5.03 -2.47 -3.02
N VAL A 21 -4.27 -3.13 -3.90
CA VAL A 21 -3.57 -4.37 -3.54
C VAL A 21 -2.24 -4.03 -2.86
N GLY A 22 -2.24 -4.09 -1.53
CA GLY A 22 -1.08 -3.98 -0.66
C GLY A 22 -0.23 -5.25 -0.66
N SER A 23 0.39 -5.55 0.48
CA SER A 23 1.22 -6.74 0.74
C SER A 23 1.61 -6.79 2.22
N GLY A 24 1.82 -7.98 2.77
CA GLY A 24 2.52 -8.16 4.06
C GLY A 24 3.92 -7.55 4.08
N GLY A 25 4.54 -7.31 2.92
CA GLY A 25 5.80 -6.57 2.80
C GLY A 25 5.74 -5.13 3.32
N GLY A 26 4.58 -4.47 3.28
CA GLY A 26 4.38 -3.12 3.83
C GLY A 26 4.55 -3.11 5.36
N PRO A 27 3.72 -3.84 6.11
CA PRO A 27 3.88 -3.99 7.56
C PRO A 27 5.27 -4.49 7.98
N ASN A 28 5.87 -5.41 7.24
CA ASN A 28 7.23 -5.90 7.51
C ASN A 28 8.32 -4.82 7.36
N TYR A 29 8.12 -3.84 6.48
CA TYR A 29 9.00 -2.67 6.38
C TYR A 29 8.73 -1.70 7.55
N VAL A 30 7.45 -1.40 7.82
CA VAL A 30 7.04 -0.51 8.93
C VAL A 30 7.60 -1.02 10.26
N SER A 31 7.48 -2.31 10.57
CA SER A 31 7.93 -2.89 11.84
C SER A 31 9.44 -2.77 12.08
N LYS A 32 10.23 -2.51 11.05
CA LYS A 32 11.69 -2.32 11.15
C LYS A 32 12.07 -0.85 11.27
N CYS A 33 11.18 0.07 10.88
CA CYS A 33 11.43 1.50 10.95
C CYS A 33 11.52 1.99 12.40
N PRO A 34 12.22 3.09 12.69
CA PRO A 34 12.26 3.67 14.03
C PRO A 34 10.88 4.21 14.46
N PRO A 35 10.62 4.38 15.77
CA PRO A 35 9.30 4.77 16.28
C PRO A 35 8.67 6.02 15.63
N PRO A 36 9.42 7.12 15.36
CA PRO A 36 8.84 8.27 14.65
C PRO A 36 8.35 7.93 13.24
N ALA A 37 9.07 7.05 12.55
CA ALA A 37 8.71 6.60 11.22
C ALA A 37 7.50 5.66 11.23
N GLN A 38 7.42 4.76 12.21
CA GLN A 38 6.23 3.93 12.44
C GLN A 38 5.00 4.80 12.72
N ALA A 39 5.15 5.82 13.58
CA ALA A 39 4.06 6.73 13.89
C ALA A 39 3.55 7.45 12.63
N PHE A 40 4.45 7.90 11.74
CA PHE A 40 4.03 8.48 10.46
C PHE A 40 3.29 7.46 9.58
N LEU A 41 3.88 6.27 9.36
CA LEU A 41 3.34 5.26 8.43
C LEU A 41 2.03 4.61 8.91
N CYS A 42 1.77 4.62 10.22
CA CYS A 42 0.54 4.10 10.82
C CYS A 42 -0.59 5.13 10.96
N ASN A 43 -0.38 6.38 10.54
CA ASN A 43 -1.39 7.42 10.53
C ASN A 43 -1.71 7.87 9.10
N PRO A 44 -2.95 8.30 8.80
CA PRO A 44 -3.27 8.89 7.50
C PRO A 44 -2.40 10.13 7.22
N PRO A 45 -1.60 10.15 6.13
CA PRO A 45 -0.82 11.33 5.76
C PRO A 45 -1.72 12.55 5.55
N ARG A 46 -1.20 13.75 5.78
CA ARG A 46 -1.95 15.01 5.60
C ARG A 46 -2.13 15.38 4.13
N SER A 47 -1.21 14.96 3.27
CA SER A 47 -1.29 15.24 1.83
C SER A 47 -0.50 14.23 1.01
N TRP A 48 -0.72 14.25 -0.31
CA TRP A 48 0.10 13.50 -1.25
C TRP A 48 1.58 13.88 -1.20
N ALA A 49 1.88 15.17 -0.96
CA ALA A 49 3.25 15.67 -0.90
C ALA A 49 4.06 15.02 0.24
N GLU A 50 3.42 14.63 1.35
CA GLU A 50 4.09 13.90 2.42
C GLU A 50 4.47 12.47 2.00
N ILE A 51 3.63 11.83 1.19
CA ILE A 51 3.92 10.51 0.62
C ILE A 51 5.09 10.63 -0.37
N GLU A 52 5.10 11.66 -1.22
CA GLU A 52 6.22 11.91 -2.15
C GLU A 52 7.52 12.23 -1.42
N ALA A 53 7.46 13.08 -0.39
CA ALA A 53 8.62 13.39 0.44
C ALA A 53 9.19 12.14 1.13
N TRP A 54 8.34 11.18 1.51
CA TRP A 54 8.79 9.92 2.07
C TRP A 54 9.61 9.08 1.08
N VAL A 55 9.24 9.09 -0.20
CA VAL A 55 9.90 8.26 -1.24
C VAL A 55 11.40 8.55 -1.29
N THR A 56 11.79 9.82 -1.19
CA THR A 56 13.21 10.26 -1.22
C THR A 56 13.75 10.62 0.17
N GLY A 57 12.98 10.37 1.23
CA GLY A 57 13.33 10.70 2.60
C GLY A 57 14.33 9.74 3.22
N GLU A 58 14.72 10.01 4.48
CA GLU A 58 15.72 9.24 5.25
C GLU A 58 15.44 7.73 5.28
N TYR A 59 14.16 7.35 5.35
CA TYR A 59 13.72 5.95 5.41
C TYR A 59 13.10 5.46 4.10
N GLY A 60 13.18 6.26 3.03
CA GLY A 60 12.57 6.02 1.72
C GLY A 60 13.28 4.97 0.88
N LEU A 61 13.08 5.05 -0.44
CA LEU A 61 13.68 4.14 -1.41
C LEU A 61 15.21 4.25 -1.39
N GLY A 62 15.90 3.10 -1.40
CA GLY A 62 17.36 3.06 -1.37
C GLY A 62 18.00 3.44 -0.02
N SER A 63 17.19 3.75 0.99
CA SER A 63 17.68 3.93 2.36
C SER A 63 18.16 2.60 2.97
N PRO A 64 18.91 2.62 4.07
CA PRO A 64 19.22 1.42 4.84
C PRO A 64 17.97 0.66 5.34
N MET A 65 16.81 1.32 5.40
CA MET A 65 15.53 0.68 5.76
C MET A 65 14.91 -0.08 4.59
N ASP A 66 15.33 0.19 3.36
CA ASP A 66 14.84 -0.45 2.16
C ASP A 66 15.53 -1.80 1.89
N MET A 67 15.21 -2.77 2.74
CA MET A 67 15.77 -4.13 2.69
C MET A 67 15.22 -4.99 1.54
N THR A 68 14.35 -4.44 0.69
CA THR A 68 13.60 -5.22 -0.34
C THR A 68 13.59 -4.54 -1.70
N ALA A 69 14.56 -3.67 -1.97
CA ALA A 69 14.70 -2.95 -3.23
C ALA A 69 13.40 -2.24 -3.66
N GLY A 70 12.81 -1.50 -2.73
CA GLY A 70 11.63 -0.67 -2.89
C GLY A 70 10.30 -1.39 -2.67
N TYR A 71 10.27 -2.72 -2.59
CA TYR A 71 9.01 -3.46 -2.48
C TYR A 71 8.26 -3.15 -1.18
N GLY A 72 8.92 -3.29 -0.02
CA GLY A 72 8.31 -3.02 1.29
C GLY A 72 7.91 -1.56 1.45
N VAL A 73 8.80 -0.63 1.07
CA VAL A 73 8.54 0.82 1.09
C VAL A 73 7.31 1.15 0.24
N SER A 74 7.28 0.70 -1.02
CA SER A 74 6.16 0.99 -1.93
C SER A 74 4.84 0.42 -1.41
N LYS A 75 4.85 -0.78 -0.80
CA LYS A 75 3.64 -1.40 -0.25
C LYS A 75 3.16 -0.73 1.04
N ALA A 76 4.05 -0.18 1.86
CA ALA A 76 3.66 0.68 2.98
C ALA A 76 3.03 1.98 2.49
N LEU A 77 3.62 2.63 1.47
CA LEU A 77 3.09 3.86 0.90
C LEU A 77 1.76 3.69 0.16
N VAL A 78 1.48 2.50 -0.40
CA VAL A 78 0.14 2.16 -0.91
C VAL A 78 -0.91 2.21 0.20
N THR A 79 -0.59 1.71 1.40
CA THR A 79 -1.50 1.81 2.57
C THR A 79 -1.67 3.27 3.01
N CYS A 80 -0.58 4.04 3.11
CA CYS A 80 -0.66 5.48 3.40
C CYS A 80 -1.53 6.24 2.39
N TYR A 81 -1.35 5.95 1.09
CA TYR A 81 -2.16 6.53 0.03
C TYR A 81 -3.64 6.13 0.13
N THR A 82 -3.91 4.87 0.49
CA THR A 82 -5.28 4.38 0.70
C THR A 82 -5.94 5.12 1.86
N MET A 83 -5.24 5.32 2.99
CA MET A 83 -5.75 6.07 4.13
C MET A 83 -6.03 7.53 3.79
N LEU A 84 -5.13 8.17 3.03
CA LEU A 84 -5.32 9.54 2.52
C LEU A 84 -6.58 9.62 1.64
N LEU A 85 -6.69 8.73 0.65
CA LEU A 85 -7.80 8.73 -0.30
C LEU A 85 -9.15 8.45 0.38
N ALA A 86 -9.18 7.53 1.36
CA ALA A 86 -10.37 7.25 2.15
C ALA A 86 -10.84 8.46 2.98
N ARG A 87 -9.90 9.29 3.46
CA ARG A 87 -10.23 10.55 4.16
C ARG A 87 -10.77 11.61 3.20
N GLU A 88 -10.21 11.68 1.99
CA GLU A 88 -10.62 12.66 0.96
C GLU A 88 -11.99 12.32 0.35
N HIS A 89 -12.37 11.04 0.35
CA HIS A 89 -13.60 10.52 -0.25
C HIS A 89 -14.40 9.65 0.74
N PRO A 90 -14.95 10.23 1.82
CA PRO A 90 -15.69 9.49 2.84
C PRO A 90 -16.99 8.84 2.32
N GLU A 91 -17.46 9.23 1.13
CA GLU A 91 -18.68 8.74 0.48
C GLU A 91 -18.56 7.33 -0.12
N ILE A 92 -17.34 6.86 -0.41
CA ILE A 92 -17.08 5.55 -1.03
C ILE A 92 -16.16 4.68 -0.19
N LEU A 93 -16.26 3.36 -0.35
CA LEU A 93 -15.44 2.41 0.41
C LEU A 93 -14.07 2.23 -0.26
N ILE A 94 -13.03 2.63 0.46
CA ILE A 94 -11.64 2.58 -0.02
C ILE A 94 -10.83 1.73 0.96
N SER A 95 -10.22 0.66 0.47
CA SER A 95 -9.49 -0.30 1.30
C SER A 95 -8.15 -0.74 0.70
N CYS A 96 -7.25 -1.22 1.56
CA CYS A 96 -5.98 -1.81 1.17
C CYS A 96 -5.95 -3.25 1.69
N ILE A 97 -5.73 -4.22 0.82
CA ILE A 97 -5.73 -5.65 1.18
C ILE A 97 -4.41 -6.32 0.83
N THR A 98 -4.09 -7.41 1.53
CA THR A 98 -3.03 -8.33 1.12
C THR A 98 -3.65 -9.60 0.57
N PRO A 99 -3.29 -10.05 -0.65
CA PRO A 99 -3.79 -11.32 -1.18
C PRO A 99 -3.14 -12.54 -0.51
N GLY A 100 -2.19 -12.33 0.42
CA GLY A 100 -1.37 -13.39 0.99
C GLY A 100 -0.20 -13.79 0.09
N TYR A 101 0.41 -14.94 0.40
CA TYR A 101 1.59 -15.43 -0.33
C TYR A 101 1.20 -16.41 -1.45
N ILE A 102 0.84 -15.83 -2.59
CA ILE A 102 0.22 -16.51 -3.73
C ILE A 102 1.26 -16.92 -4.77
N LEU A 103 1.15 -18.14 -5.30
CA LEU A 103 1.97 -18.71 -6.35
C LEU A 103 1.65 -18.03 -7.69
N THR A 104 2.52 -17.09 -8.06
CA THR A 104 2.50 -16.37 -9.33
C THR A 104 3.91 -16.28 -9.88
N LYS A 105 4.11 -15.69 -11.06
CA LYS A 105 5.46 -15.39 -11.56
C LYS A 105 6.27 -14.50 -10.62
N LEU A 106 5.62 -13.65 -9.80
CA LEU A 106 6.29 -12.79 -8.83
C LEU A 106 6.94 -13.58 -7.68
N THR A 107 6.34 -14.70 -7.28
CA THR A 107 6.76 -15.55 -6.15
C THR A 107 7.33 -16.90 -6.59
N ALA A 108 7.47 -17.12 -7.90
CA ALA A 108 8.01 -18.35 -8.46
C ALA A 108 9.39 -18.66 -7.88
N GLY A 109 9.58 -19.88 -7.40
CA GLY A 109 10.82 -20.33 -6.75
C GLY A 109 11.05 -19.74 -5.35
N ARG A 110 10.08 -19.01 -4.77
CA ARG A 110 10.19 -18.39 -3.43
C ARG A 110 9.30 -19.06 -2.37
N GLY A 111 8.71 -20.21 -2.66
CA GLY A 111 7.97 -21.03 -1.68
C GLY A 111 6.48 -20.67 -1.50
N ALA A 112 5.88 -19.89 -2.41
CA ALA A 112 4.43 -19.71 -2.41
C ALA A 112 3.75 -20.98 -2.95
N ILE A 113 2.67 -21.40 -2.29
CA ILE A 113 1.94 -22.65 -2.63
C ILE A 113 0.45 -22.43 -2.93
N LYS A 114 -0.11 -21.29 -2.51
CA LYS A 114 -1.52 -20.95 -2.71
C LYS A 114 -1.75 -20.54 -4.17
N ALA A 115 -2.80 -21.05 -4.80
CA ALA A 115 -3.14 -20.72 -6.18
C ALA A 115 -3.63 -19.26 -6.30
N PRO A 116 -3.59 -18.65 -7.50
CA PRO A 116 -4.12 -17.30 -7.73
C PRO A 116 -5.53 -17.08 -7.19
N GLU A 117 -6.39 -18.08 -7.31
CA GLU A 117 -7.79 -18.05 -6.88
C GLU A 117 -7.90 -17.91 -5.36
N ASP A 118 -6.99 -18.54 -4.59
CA ASP A 118 -6.94 -18.41 -3.13
C ASP A 118 -6.62 -16.97 -2.67
N GLY A 119 -6.01 -16.16 -3.53
CA GLY A 119 -5.71 -14.75 -3.26
C GLY A 119 -6.90 -13.81 -3.47
N THR A 120 -8.03 -14.34 -3.94
CA THR A 120 -9.28 -13.58 -4.17
C THR A 120 -10.29 -13.73 -3.03
N LEU A 121 -10.02 -14.61 -2.08
CA LEU A 121 -10.82 -14.85 -0.89
C LEU A 121 -10.28 -13.97 0.25
N SER A 122 -10.97 -12.87 0.55
CA SER A 122 -10.71 -12.00 1.70
C SER A 122 -11.73 -12.22 2.81
#